data_AF-A0A544TAD6-F1
#
_entry.id   AF-A0A544TAD6-F1
#
_cell.length_a   1.000
_cell.length_b   1.000
_cell.length_c   1.000
_cell.angle_alpha   90.00
_cell.angle_beta   90.00
_cell.angle_gamma   90.00
#
_symmetry.space_group_name_H-M   'P 1'
#
loop_
_entity.id
_entity.type
_entity.pdbx_description
1 polymer ?
#
loop_
_entity_poly.entity_id
_entity_poly.type
_entity_poly.pdbx_seq_one_letter_code
_entity_poly.pdbx_strand_id
1 'polypeptide(L)'
;MGALFILVGSLGFTVGIFMLIILLIRRKPKKKWGLITGGAFALTVLGAAISPSVEETEKKETETVETAGEVAKTEEPTAEEKAKNEAEAKAKAEEEKKAKEAEKAEESKKKLAKEKEYYINEIKSKVDTQMQMYDDAWSSVWQPTFEGVGNGTVDVYTAYDNMKTVEQRYKTLQSSIPAISDEGLSKENQKLFSEFKSKMRNASMWRAEAAIKAQKMFDKGDFSPSSLDKMKGDVEYADSEMLSAIISLTTLEATLEVERE
;
A
#
# COMPACT_ATOMS: atom_id res chain seq x y z
N MET A 1 36.34 -1.97 12.64
CA MET A 1 36.20 -2.56 11.30
C MET A 1 34.75 -2.77 10.85
N GLY A 2 33.75 -2.92 11.74
CA GLY A 2 32.35 -3.15 11.33
C GLY A 2 31.68 -2.04 10.49
N ALA A 3 32.01 -0.77 10.72
CA ALA A 3 31.40 0.35 9.99
C ALA A 3 31.74 0.38 8.48
N LEU A 4 32.92 -0.11 8.08
CA LEU A 4 33.30 -0.22 6.67
C LEU A 4 32.50 -1.30 5.94
N PHE A 5 32.13 -2.40 6.62
CA PHE A 5 31.31 -3.46 6.03
C PHE A 5 29.85 -3.02 5.83
N ILE A 6 29.31 -2.16 6.69
CA ILE A 6 27.95 -1.63 6.57
C ILE A 6 27.84 -0.67 5.38
N LEU A 7 28.85 0.19 5.17
CA LEU A 7 28.89 1.11 4.03
C LEU A 7 29.08 0.39 2.68
N VAL A 8 29.93 -0.64 2.64
CA VAL A 8 30.10 -1.45 1.43
C VAL A 8 28.85 -2.30 1.14
N GLY A 9 28.19 -2.81 2.19
CA GLY A 9 26.94 -3.55 2.08
C GLY A 9 25.77 -2.71 1.56
N SER A 10 25.62 -1.46 2.02
CA SER A 10 24.53 -0.58 1.57
C SER A 10 24.68 -0.14 0.11
N LEU A 11 25.93 0.06 -0.35
CA LEU A 11 26.22 0.34 -1.77
C LEU A 11 25.90 -0.88 -2.65
N GLY A 12 26.25 -2.08 -2.21
CA GLY A 12 25.92 -3.32 -2.93
C GLY A 12 24.42 -3.56 -3.01
N PHE A 13 23.68 -3.28 -1.93
CA PHE A 13 22.24 -3.45 -1.86
C PHE A 13 21.48 -2.47 -2.78
N THR A 14 21.90 -1.20 -2.80
CA THR A 14 21.29 -0.18 -3.67
C THR A 14 21.52 -0.47 -5.14
N VAL A 15 22.74 -0.90 -5.54
CA VAL A 15 23.03 -1.32 -6.92
C VAL A 15 22.24 -2.58 -7.29
N GLY A 16 22.10 -3.54 -6.37
CA GLY A 16 21.32 -4.76 -6.58
C GLY A 16 19.83 -4.49 -6.82
N ILE A 17 19.23 -3.60 -6.03
CA ILE A 17 17.83 -3.17 -6.21
C ILE A 17 17.64 -2.48 -7.57
N PHE A 18 18.54 -1.56 -7.92
CA PHE A 18 18.46 -0.85 -9.20
C PHE A 18 18.53 -1.81 -10.39
N MET A 19 19.39 -2.82 -10.32
CA MET A 19 19.53 -3.84 -11.37
C MET A 19 18.29 -4.76 -11.46
N LEU A 20 17.64 -5.06 -10.33
CA LEU A 20 16.37 -5.80 -10.26
C LEU A 20 15.22 -5.02 -10.91
N ILE A 21 15.14 -3.72 -10.63
CA ILE A 21 14.14 -2.81 -11.24
C ILE A 21 14.35 -2.74 -12.76
N ILE A 22 15.59 -2.60 -13.23
CA ILE A 22 15.91 -2.61 -14.67
C ILE A 22 15.52 -3.97 -15.32
N LEU A 23 15.74 -5.08 -14.62
CA LEU A 23 15.35 -6.43 -15.08
C LEU A 23 13.83 -6.60 -15.17
N LEU A 24 13.07 -6.05 -14.22
CA LEU A 24 11.60 -6.06 -14.22
C LEU A 24 11.02 -5.20 -15.35
N ILE A 25 11.60 -4.03 -15.62
CA ILE A 25 11.12 -3.11 -16.66
C ILE A 25 11.48 -3.60 -18.07
N ARG A 26 12.66 -4.23 -18.26
CA ARG A 26 13.15 -4.54 -19.61
C ARG A 26 12.53 -5.77 -20.30
N ARG A 27 11.56 -6.50 -19.71
CA ARG A 27 10.77 -7.62 -20.31
C ARG A 27 11.45 -8.32 -21.51
N LYS A 28 12.71 -8.77 -21.36
CA LYS A 28 13.40 -9.56 -22.39
C LYS A 28 13.83 -10.91 -21.79
N PRO A 29 13.34 -12.03 -22.33
CA PRO A 29 13.63 -13.35 -21.77
C PRO A 29 15.03 -13.78 -22.17
N LYS A 30 16.01 -13.61 -21.28
CA LYS A 30 17.26 -14.38 -21.36
C LYS A 30 17.24 -15.44 -20.25
N LYS A 31 16.72 -16.61 -20.62
CA LYS A 31 16.43 -17.81 -19.81
C LYS A 31 17.60 -18.41 -18.98
N LYS A 32 18.73 -17.72 -18.82
CA LYS A 32 19.91 -18.27 -18.11
C LYS A 32 20.48 -17.39 -16.99
N TRP A 33 19.97 -16.18 -16.77
CA TRP A 33 20.53 -15.26 -15.75
C TRP A 33 19.71 -15.16 -14.46
N GLY A 34 18.40 -15.41 -14.49
CA GLY A 34 17.53 -15.31 -13.30
C GLY A 34 17.82 -16.35 -12.21
N LEU A 35 18.52 -17.44 -12.55
CA LEU A 35 18.85 -18.52 -11.60
C LEU A 35 20.02 -18.15 -10.68
N ILE A 36 20.94 -17.30 -11.16
CA ILE A 36 22.13 -16.86 -10.40
C ILE A 36 21.74 -15.82 -9.34
N THR A 37 20.83 -14.90 -9.68
CA THR A 37 20.36 -13.85 -8.77
C THR A 37 19.43 -14.40 -7.67
N GLY A 38 18.60 -15.40 -7.99
CA GLY A 38 17.79 -16.11 -6.99
C GLY A 38 18.63 -16.94 -6.01
N GLY A 39 19.72 -17.56 -6.47
CA GLY A 39 20.63 -18.34 -5.63
C GLY A 39 21.36 -17.52 -4.56
N ALA A 40 21.76 -16.29 -4.90
CA ALA A 40 22.45 -15.39 -3.96
C ALA A 40 21.53 -14.87 -2.83
N PHE A 41 20.25 -14.67 -3.12
CA PHE A 41 19.27 -14.25 -2.12
C PHE A 41 18.98 -15.36 -1.09
N ALA A 42 18.86 -16.62 -1.55
CA ALA A 42 18.67 -17.77 -0.66
C ALA A 42 19.84 -18.01 0.31
N LEU A 43 21.08 -17.78 -0.15
CA LEU A 43 22.28 -17.88 0.70
C LEU A 43 22.35 -16.80 1.79
N THR A 44 21.80 -15.62 1.53
CA THR A 44 21.80 -14.50 2.50
C THR A 44 20.81 -14.76 3.65
N VAL A 45 19.65 -15.36 3.34
CA VAL A 45 18.65 -15.75 4.35
C VAL A 45 19.15 -16.92 5.22
N LEU A 46 19.86 -17.88 4.63
CA LEU A 46 20.47 -19.00 5.38
C LEU A 46 21.65 -18.54 6.27
N GLY A 47 22.43 -17.54 5.85
CA GLY A 47 23.53 -17.00 6.65
C GLY A 47 23.08 -16.25 7.91
N ALA A 48 21.90 -15.65 7.91
CA ALA A 48 21.35 -14.94 9.08
C ALA A 48 20.85 -15.89 10.19
N ALA A 49 20.57 -17.16 9.85
CA ALA A 49 20.01 -18.13 10.80
C ALA A 49 21.07 -18.85 11.66
N ILE A 50 22.36 -18.71 11.36
CA ILE A 50 23.47 -19.41 12.06
C ILE A 50 24.28 -18.45 12.95
N SER A 51 23.73 -17.31 13.36
CA SER A 51 24.42 -16.44 14.33
C SER A 51 24.21 -16.97 15.75
N PRO A 52 25.25 -17.46 16.46
CA PRO A 52 25.09 -17.88 17.84
C PRO A 52 24.94 -16.64 18.74
N SER A 53 23.83 -16.58 19.46
CA SER A 53 23.65 -15.64 20.57
C SER A 53 24.45 -16.14 21.76
N VAL A 54 25.41 -15.32 22.19
CA VAL A 54 26.29 -15.55 23.36
C VAL A 54 25.50 -15.44 24.66
N GLU A 55 25.94 -16.28 25.60
CA GLU A 55 25.45 -16.58 26.96
C GLU A 55 25.24 -15.37 27.88
N GLU A 56 24.33 -15.54 28.84
CA GLU A 56 24.62 -15.14 30.22
C GLU A 56 24.01 -16.17 31.20
N THR A 57 24.82 -16.52 32.18
CA THR A 57 24.70 -17.65 33.12
C THR A 57 24.49 -17.09 34.52
N GLU A 58 23.57 -17.64 35.33
CA GLU A 58 23.85 -18.20 36.69
C GLU A 58 22.59 -18.54 37.51
N LYS A 59 22.59 -19.78 38.05
CA LYS A 59 22.25 -20.30 39.42
C LYS A 59 20.93 -19.85 40.08
N LYS A 60 20.22 -20.61 40.91
CA LYS A 60 20.35 -21.84 41.74
C LYS A 60 18.86 -22.14 42.13
N GLU A 61 18.35 -23.30 42.51
CA GLU A 61 18.71 -24.14 43.65
C GLU A 61 17.73 -25.35 43.69
N THR A 62 18.23 -26.43 44.28
CA THR A 62 17.65 -27.75 44.59
C THR A 62 16.43 -27.71 45.53
N GLU A 63 15.47 -28.63 45.35
CA GLU A 63 14.99 -29.49 46.44
C GLU A 63 14.28 -30.77 45.96
N THR A 64 14.58 -31.84 46.68
CA THR A 64 14.20 -33.25 46.57
C THR A 64 12.85 -33.57 47.21
N VAL A 65 12.06 -34.49 46.64
CA VAL A 65 11.21 -35.43 47.42
C VAL A 65 11.14 -36.78 46.69
N GLU A 66 11.59 -37.83 47.39
CA GLU A 66 11.34 -39.24 47.10
C GLU A 66 9.86 -39.61 47.30
N THR A 67 9.30 -40.55 46.53
CA THR A 67 8.67 -41.75 47.12
C THR A 67 8.40 -42.88 46.12
N ALA A 68 8.84 -44.08 46.53
CA ALA A 68 8.22 -45.41 46.40
C ALA A 68 7.72 -45.91 45.03
N GLY A 69 8.31 -47.02 44.60
CA GLY A 69 7.76 -47.86 43.54
C GLY A 69 6.74 -48.87 44.04
N GLU A 70 6.08 -49.56 43.11
CA GLU A 70 5.84 -51.01 43.15
C GLU A 70 5.35 -51.47 41.78
N VAL A 71 5.79 -52.67 41.40
CA VAL A 71 5.55 -53.37 40.15
C VAL A 71 4.13 -53.97 40.15
N ALA A 72 3.36 -53.72 39.09
CA ALA A 72 2.21 -54.55 38.74
C ALA A 72 2.12 -54.74 37.22
N LYS A 73 2.25 -56.01 36.83
CA LYS A 73 2.32 -56.59 35.50
C LYS A 73 0.90 -56.85 34.98
N THR A 74 0.44 -56.19 33.92
CA THR A 74 -0.62 -56.73 33.05
C THR A 74 -0.63 -56.06 31.65
N GLU A 75 -0.37 -56.89 30.64
CA GLU A 75 -0.70 -56.75 29.20
C GLU A 75 -0.05 -55.63 28.38
N GLU A 76 1.11 -55.95 27.78
CA GLU A 76 1.69 -55.22 26.64
C GLU A 76 0.83 -55.42 25.38
N PRO A 77 0.36 -54.35 24.70
CA PRO A 77 0.04 -54.43 23.29
C PRO A 77 1.37 -54.52 22.52
N THR A 78 1.43 -55.40 21.53
CA THR A 78 2.60 -55.59 20.66
C THR A 78 3.06 -54.25 20.05
N ALA A 79 4.38 -54.04 19.98
CA ALA A 79 4.99 -52.79 19.48
C ALA A 79 4.55 -52.39 18.04
N GLU A 80 4.05 -53.34 17.25
CA GLU A 80 3.43 -53.10 15.93
C GLU A 80 2.06 -52.40 15.99
N GLU A 81 1.26 -52.64 17.04
CA GLU A 81 -0.11 -52.12 17.15
C GLU A 81 -0.14 -50.66 17.66
N LYS A 82 0.84 -50.28 18.51
CA LYS A 82 1.09 -48.88 18.89
C LYS A 82 1.61 -48.03 17.71
N ALA A 83 2.49 -48.58 16.88
CA ALA A 83 3.02 -47.89 15.71
C ALA A 83 1.94 -47.65 14.62
N LYS A 84 1.01 -48.60 14.44
CA LYS A 84 -0.10 -48.47 13.49
C LYS A 84 -1.15 -47.45 13.94
N ASN A 85 -1.48 -47.41 15.24
CA ASN A 85 -2.40 -46.41 15.80
C ASN A 85 -1.83 -44.98 15.79
N GLU A 86 -0.52 -44.78 16.03
CA GLU A 86 0.11 -43.46 15.88
C GLU A 86 0.15 -42.97 14.43
N ALA A 87 0.35 -43.89 13.46
CA ALA A 87 0.35 -43.55 12.04
C ALA A 87 -1.07 -43.16 11.55
N GLU A 88 -2.11 -43.88 11.95
CA GLU A 88 -3.51 -43.53 11.63
C GLU A 88 -3.97 -42.22 12.32
N ALA A 89 -3.55 -41.98 13.56
CA ALA A 89 -3.84 -40.73 14.26
C ALA A 89 -3.16 -39.50 13.60
N LYS A 90 -1.91 -39.65 13.13
CA LYS A 90 -1.21 -38.60 12.37
C LYS A 90 -1.84 -38.36 11.00
N ALA A 91 -2.26 -39.41 10.29
CA ALA A 91 -2.93 -39.28 8.99
C ALA A 91 -4.28 -38.55 9.11
N LYS A 92 -5.11 -38.90 10.12
CA LYS A 92 -6.36 -38.19 10.39
C LYS A 92 -6.14 -36.73 10.79
N ALA A 93 -5.14 -36.44 11.63
CA ALA A 93 -4.83 -35.06 12.02
C ALA A 93 -4.34 -34.20 10.84
N GLU A 94 -3.58 -34.79 9.90
CA GLU A 94 -3.13 -34.09 8.69
C GLU A 94 -4.28 -33.86 7.69
N GLU A 95 -5.18 -34.83 7.55
CA GLU A 95 -6.37 -34.72 6.70
C GLU A 95 -7.37 -33.67 7.25
N GLU A 96 -7.59 -33.64 8.56
CA GLU A 96 -8.44 -32.66 9.23
C GLU A 96 -7.84 -31.24 9.17
N LYS A 97 -6.50 -31.12 9.19
CA LYS A 97 -5.81 -29.83 8.99
C LYS A 97 -5.94 -29.34 7.55
N LYS A 98 -5.78 -30.23 6.55
CA LYS A 98 -5.99 -29.89 5.13
C LYS A 98 -7.44 -29.48 4.85
N ALA A 99 -8.42 -30.16 5.46
CA ALA A 99 -9.83 -29.79 5.35
C ALA A 99 -10.12 -28.39 5.94
N LYS A 100 -9.60 -28.08 7.13
CA LYS A 100 -9.74 -26.75 7.76
C LYS A 100 -9.03 -25.63 6.99
N GLU A 101 -7.89 -25.92 6.36
CA GLU A 101 -7.18 -24.97 5.50
C GLU A 101 -7.95 -24.71 4.18
N ALA A 102 -8.51 -25.75 3.57
CA ALA A 102 -9.35 -25.62 2.37
C ALA A 102 -10.63 -24.81 2.64
N GLU A 103 -11.30 -25.05 3.76
CA GLU A 103 -12.51 -24.31 4.16
C GLU A 103 -12.21 -22.82 4.40
N LYS A 104 -11.11 -22.49 5.09
CA LYS A 104 -10.65 -21.10 5.26
C LYS A 104 -10.32 -20.44 3.93
N ALA A 105 -9.69 -21.16 3.00
CA ALA A 105 -9.36 -20.62 1.69
C ALA A 105 -10.63 -20.33 0.87
N GLU A 106 -11.65 -21.19 0.93
CA GLU A 106 -12.92 -20.97 0.25
C GLU A 106 -13.71 -19.81 0.86
N GLU A 107 -13.74 -19.69 2.20
CA GLU A 107 -14.37 -18.57 2.89
C GLU A 107 -13.69 -17.24 2.54
N SER A 108 -12.35 -17.22 2.51
CA SER A 108 -11.56 -16.05 2.10
C SER A 108 -11.89 -15.61 0.67
N LYS A 109 -11.96 -16.56 -0.28
CA LYS A 109 -12.36 -16.28 -1.67
C LYS A 109 -13.78 -15.71 -1.77
N LYS A 110 -14.73 -16.25 -1.00
CA LYS A 110 -16.11 -15.74 -0.97
C LYS A 110 -16.19 -14.31 -0.41
N LYS A 111 -15.38 -13.98 0.61
CA LYS A 111 -15.30 -12.61 1.16
C LYS A 111 -14.71 -11.66 0.12
N LEU A 112 -13.58 -12.02 -0.49
CA LEU A 112 -12.94 -11.22 -1.54
C LEU A 112 -13.89 -10.94 -2.71
N ALA A 113 -14.61 -11.95 -3.19
CA ALA A 113 -15.58 -11.78 -4.28
C ALA A 113 -16.69 -10.79 -3.94
N LYS A 114 -17.22 -10.84 -2.71
CA LYS A 114 -18.24 -9.88 -2.24
C LYS A 114 -17.71 -8.46 -2.12
N GLU A 115 -16.50 -8.28 -1.59
CA GLU A 115 -15.86 -6.96 -1.51
C GLU A 115 -15.58 -6.38 -2.89
N LYS A 116 -15.09 -7.21 -3.82
CA LYS A 116 -14.87 -6.82 -5.21
C LYS A 116 -16.16 -6.35 -5.89
N GLU A 117 -17.23 -7.13 -5.74
CA GLU A 117 -18.55 -6.77 -6.29
C GLU A 117 -19.07 -5.46 -5.69
N TYR A 118 -18.97 -5.30 -4.37
CA TYR A 118 -19.33 -4.04 -3.69
C TYR A 118 -18.51 -2.86 -4.21
N TYR A 119 -17.19 -3.01 -4.34
CA TYR A 119 -16.31 -1.96 -4.86
C TYR A 119 -16.73 -1.53 -6.27
N ILE A 120 -16.93 -2.48 -7.17
CA ILE A 120 -17.31 -2.19 -8.56
C ILE A 120 -18.66 -1.48 -8.63
N ASN A 121 -19.65 -1.96 -7.89
CA ASN A 121 -21.02 -1.46 -7.97
C ASN A 121 -21.23 -0.14 -7.22
N GLU A 122 -20.61 0.02 -6.05
CA GLU A 122 -20.92 1.12 -5.13
C GLU A 122 -19.84 2.19 -5.04
N ILE A 123 -18.58 1.85 -5.30
CA ILE A 123 -17.43 2.76 -5.06
C ILE A 123 -16.84 3.24 -6.38
N LYS A 124 -16.49 2.34 -7.30
CA LYS A 124 -15.62 2.63 -8.45
C LYS A 124 -16.12 3.81 -9.28
N SER A 125 -17.38 3.78 -9.72
CA SER A 125 -17.96 4.86 -10.53
C SER A 125 -17.95 6.22 -9.81
N LYS A 126 -18.20 6.24 -8.50
CA LYS A 126 -18.16 7.48 -7.70
C LYS A 126 -16.74 8.03 -7.60
N VAL A 127 -15.76 7.15 -7.40
CA VAL A 127 -14.34 7.49 -7.37
C VAL A 127 -13.85 8.01 -8.71
N ASP A 128 -14.19 7.32 -9.80
CA ASP A 128 -13.84 7.75 -11.17
C ASP A 128 -14.43 9.13 -11.45
N THR A 129 -15.68 9.37 -11.05
CA THR A 129 -16.31 10.70 -11.14
C THR A 129 -15.54 11.75 -10.35
N GLN A 130 -15.11 11.45 -9.12
CA GLN A 130 -14.33 12.40 -8.32
C GLN A 130 -12.98 12.72 -8.97
N MET A 131 -12.31 11.70 -9.54
CA MET A 131 -11.02 11.88 -10.22
C MET A 131 -11.18 12.74 -11.48
N GLN A 132 -12.22 12.45 -12.27
CA GLN A 132 -12.54 13.26 -13.43
C GLN A 132 -12.81 14.72 -13.04
N MET A 133 -13.60 14.97 -11.98
CA MET A 133 -13.84 16.34 -11.50
C MET A 133 -12.55 17.06 -11.08
N TYR A 134 -11.61 16.31 -10.47
CA TYR A 134 -10.30 16.85 -10.06
C TYR A 134 -9.49 17.31 -11.28
N ASP A 135 -9.41 16.46 -12.31
CA ASP A 135 -8.65 16.70 -13.54
C ASP A 135 -9.33 17.74 -14.43
N ASP A 136 -10.67 17.74 -14.51
CA ASP A 136 -11.45 18.68 -15.30
C ASP A 136 -11.28 20.12 -14.78
N ALA A 137 -11.30 20.34 -13.47
CA ALA A 137 -11.04 21.67 -12.90
C ALA A 137 -9.67 22.22 -13.32
N TRP A 138 -8.67 21.34 -13.38
CA TRP A 138 -7.31 21.70 -13.81
C TRP A 138 -7.22 21.94 -15.31
N SER A 139 -7.59 20.95 -16.10
CA SER A 139 -7.38 20.91 -17.55
C SER A 139 -8.34 21.81 -18.33
N SER A 140 -9.59 21.98 -17.87
CA SER A 140 -10.59 22.77 -18.60
C SER A 140 -10.63 24.24 -18.21
N VAL A 141 -10.09 24.61 -17.03
CA VAL A 141 -10.16 26.01 -16.53
C VAL A 141 -8.80 26.52 -16.09
N TRP A 142 -8.10 25.84 -15.17
CA TRP A 142 -6.82 26.33 -14.66
C TRP A 142 -5.77 26.52 -15.76
N GLN A 143 -5.41 25.45 -16.48
CA GLN A 143 -4.35 25.51 -17.48
C GLN A 143 -4.66 26.50 -18.62
N PRO A 144 -5.86 26.46 -19.24
CA PRO A 144 -6.20 27.40 -20.31
C PRO A 144 -6.22 28.86 -19.85
N THR A 145 -6.56 29.12 -18.58
CA THR A 145 -6.53 30.48 -18.04
C THR A 145 -5.10 31.01 -17.95
N PHE A 146 -4.17 30.23 -17.40
CA PHE A 146 -2.77 30.67 -17.29
C PHE A 146 -2.09 30.79 -18.65
N GLU A 147 -2.37 29.85 -19.57
CA GLU A 147 -1.90 29.95 -20.96
C GLU A 147 -2.47 31.18 -21.65
N GLY A 148 -3.77 31.42 -21.49
CA GLY A 148 -4.49 32.56 -22.06
C GLY A 148 -4.01 33.91 -21.54
N VAL A 149 -3.67 34.00 -20.25
CA VAL A 149 -3.04 35.20 -19.69
C VAL A 149 -1.63 35.39 -20.27
N GLY A 150 -0.84 34.31 -20.34
CA GLY A 150 0.52 34.35 -20.85
C GLY A 150 0.62 34.75 -22.32
N ASN A 151 -0.38 34.41 -23.14
CA ASN A 151 -0.44 34.75 -24.56
C ASN A 151 -1.33 35.97 -24.87
N GLY A 152 -1.98 36.56 -23.85
CA GLY A 152 -2.82 37.75 -23.98
C GLY A 152 -4.24 37.52 -24.53
N THR A 153 -4.68 36.26 -24.67
CA THR A 153 -6.06 35.93 -25.11
C THR A 153 -7.08 35.96 -23.99
N VAL A 154 -6.64 35.93 -22.72
CA VAL A 154 -7.48 36.05 -21.53
C VAL A 154 -7.04 37.26 -20.73
N ASP A 155 -7.95 38.19 -20.48
CA ASP A 155 -7.70 39.37 -19.64
C ASP A 155 -7.74 39.03 -18.14
N VAL A 156 -7.22 39.94 -17.31
CA VAL A 156 -7.10 39.72 -15.86
C VAL A 156 -8.44 39.54 -15.13
N TYR A 157 -9.53 40.15 -15.61
CA TYR A 157 -10.85 39.98 -14.99
C TYR A 157 -11.44 38.61 -15.32
N THR A 158 -11.35 38.19 -16.58
CA THR A 158 -11.73 36.84 -17.00
C THR A 158 -10.90 35.78 -16.26
N ALA A 159 -9.59 36.01 -16.10
CA ALA A 159 -8.72 35.11 -15.36
C ALA A 159 -9.12 35.00 -13.88
N TYR A 160 -9.46 36.12 -13.24
CA TYR A 160 -9.96 36.14 -11.87
C TYR A 160 -11.25 35.32 -11.70
N ASP A 161 -12.23 35.49 -12.57
CA ASP A 161 -13.50 34.74 -12.51
C ASP A 161 -13.32 33.25 -12.83
N ASN A 162 -12.41 32.91 -13.74
CA ASN A 162 -12.03 31.52 -13.99
C ASN A 162 -11.42 30.89 -12.72
N MET A 163 -10.58 31.62 -11.98
CA MET A 163 -10.00 31.10 -10.74
C MET A 163 -11.02 30.94 -9.62
N LYS A 164 -12.10 31.75 -9.58
CA LYS A 164 -13.26 31.47 -8.71
C LYS A 164 -13.96 30.18 -9.07
N THR A 165 -14.12 29.92 -10.37
CA THR A 165 -14.70 28.67 -10.86
C THR A 165 -13.86 27.47 -10.42
N VAL A 166 -12.53 27.55 -10.55
CA VAL A 166 -11.61 26.50 -10.09
C VAL A 166 -11.73 26.27 -8.58
N GLU A 167 -11.70 27.33 -7.77
CA GLU A 167 -11.87 27.25 -6.32
C GLU A 167 -13.17 26.53 -5.95
N GLN A 168 -14.29 26.93 -6.55
CA GLN A 168 -15.59 26.34 -6.26
C GLN A 168 -15.64 24.86 -6.63
N ARG A 169 -15.14 24.47 -7.81
CA ARG A 169 -15.09 23.07 -8.24
C ARG A 169 -14.31 22.20 -7.26
N TYR A 170 -13.14 22.65 -6.82
CA TYR A 170 -12.34 21.92 -5.84
C TYR A 170 -12.98 21.89 -4.44
N LYS A 171 -13.65 22.95 -4.00
CA LYS A 171 -14.41 22.95 -2.73
C LYS A 171 -15.60 21.98 -2.78
N THR A 172 -16.31 21.93 -3.91
CA THR A 172 -17.39 20.97 -4.12
C THR A 172 -16.84 19.54 -4.06
N LEU A 173 -15.78 19.25 -4.81
CA LEU A 173 -15.10 17.95 -4.80
C LEU A 173 -14.63 17.56 -3.39
N GLN A 174 -13.97 18.48 -2.68
CA GLN A 174 -13.53 18.26 -1.30
C GLN A 174 -14.69 17.83 -0.38
N SER A 175 -15.88 18.38 -0.60
CA SER A 175 -17.06 18.15 0.23
C SER A 175 -17.83 16.89 -0.14
N SER A 176 -17.72 16.41 -1.39
CA SER A 176 -18.40 15.19 -1.86
C SER A 176 -17.64 13.91 -1.52
N ILE A 177 -16.31 13.94 -1.43
CA ILE A 177 -15.47 12.76 -1.15
C ILE A 177 -15.90 11.98 0.10
N PRO A 178 -16.21 12.61 1.26
CA PRO A 178 -16.61 11.87 2.45
C PRO A 178 -17.92 11.09 2.32
N ALA A 179 -18.78 11.44 1.35
CA ALA A 179 -20.07 10.79 1.17
C ALA A 179 -19.99 9.38 0.55
N ILE A 180 -18.80 8.97 0.08
CA ILE A 180 -18.60 7.63 -0.48
C ILE A 180 -18.41 6.63 0.66
N SER A 181 -19.42 5.77 0.85
CA SER A 181 -19.42 4.70 1.84
C SER A 181 -18.40 3.61 1.51
N ASP A 182 -17.80 3.05 2.55
CA ASP A 182 -16.84 1.94 2.54
C ASP A 182 -17.24 0.79 3.47
N GLU A 183 -18.50 0.77 3.92
CA GLU A 183 -19.01 -0.21 4.87
C GLU A 183 -18.97 -1.65 4.33
N GLY A 184 -19.00 -1.82 3.00
CA GLY A 184 -18.91 -3.13 2.36
C GLY A 184 -17.48 -3.67 2.17
N LEU A 185 -16.46 -2.94 2.62
CA LEU A 185 -15.05 -3.36 2.56
C LEU A 185 -14.58 -3.99 3.88
N SER A 186 -13.60 -4.89 3.82
CA SER A 186 -12.85 -5.36 4.99
C SER A 186 -12.12 -4.21 5.68
N LYS A 187 -11.73 -4.39 6.96
CA LYS A 187 -11.02 -3.35 7.73
C LYS A 187 -9.73 -2.90 7.06
N GLU A 188 -9.01 -3.84 6.47
CA GLU A 188 -7.77 -3.60 5.74
C GLU A 188 -8.02 -2.72 4.51
N ASN A 189 -9.06 -3.04 3.73
CA ASN A 189 -9.45 -2.28 2.54
C ASN A 189 -10.09 -0.93 2.88
N GLN A 190 -10.85 -0.83 3.97
CA GLN A 190 -11.39 0.43 4.51
C GLN A 190 -10.29 1.42 4.86
N LYS A 191 -9.16 0.93 5.41
CA LYS A 191 -8.01 1.78 5.73
C LYS A 191 -7.41 2.39 4.46
N LEU A 192 -7.18 1.58 3.42
CA LEU A 192 -6.68 2.05 2.13
C LEU A 192 -7.65 3.07 1.51
N PHE A 193 -8.95 2.78 1.53
CA PHE A 193 -9.94 3.69 0.97
C PHE A 193 -10.09 4.99 1.77
N SER A 194 -10.02 4.93 3.10
CA SER A 194 -10.00 6.11 3.97
C SER A 194 -8.78 6.98 3.73
N GLU A 195 -7.61 6.37 3.50
CA GLU A 195 -6.40 7.09 3.13
C GLU A 195 -6.56 7.79 1.78
N PHE A 196 -7.08 7.09 0.76
CA PHE A 196 -7.45 7.69 -0.53
C PHE A 196 -8.37 8.91 -0.34
N LYS A 197 -9.49 8.75 0.39
CA LYS A 197 -10.45 9.85 0.65
C LYS A 197 -9.77 11.04 1.31
N SER A 198 -8.96 10.80 2.35
CA SER A 198 -8.25 11.84 3.07
C SER A 198 -7.27 12.61 2.17
N LYS A 199 -6.43 11.87 1.43
CA LYS A 199 -5.42 12.43 0.54
C LYS A 199 -6.02 13.19 -0.64
N MET A 200 -7.07 12.65 -1.28
CA MET A 200 -7.78 13.34 -2.36
C MET A 200 -8.46 14.63 -1.88
N ARG A 201 -9.02 14.60 -0.66
CA ARG A 201 -9.63 15.79 -0.05
C ARG A 201 -8.58 16.88 0.22
N ASN A 202 -7.41 16.50 0.73
CA ASN A 202 -6.30 17.43 0.93
C ASN A 202 -5.80 17.98 -0.40
N ALA A 203 -5.60 17.14 -1.42
CA ALA A 203 -5.21 17.57 -2.75
C ALA A 203 -6.18 18.62 -3.32
N SER A 204 -7.49 18.37 -3.18
CA SER A 204 -8.54 19.30 -3.63
C SER A 204 -8.50 20.61 -2.84
N MET A 205 -8.31 20.55 -1.52
CA MET A 205 -8.17 21.74 -0.68
C MET A 205 -6.99 22.62 -1.12
N TRP A 206 -5.82 22.02 -1.35
CA TRP A 206 -4.63 22.77 -1.76
C TRP A 206 -4.74 23.36 -3.16
N ARG A 207 -5.42 22.68 -4.10
CA ARG A 207 -5.78 23.28 -5.39
C ARG A 207 -6.71 24.48 -5.24
N ALA A 208 -7.69 24.41 -4.35
CA ALA A 208 -8.57 25.55 -4.06
C ALA A 208 -7.77 26.73 -3.46
N GLU A 209 -6.83 26.47 -2.56
CA GLU A 209 -5.94 27.48 -2.00
C GLU A 209 -5.03 28.12 -3.05
N ALA A 210 -4.50 27.33 -3.98
CA ALA A 210 -3.75 27.84 -5.12
C ALA A 210 -4.63 28.78 -5.98
N ALA A 211 -5.89 28.41 -6.21
CA ALA A 211 -6.84 29.23 -6.96
C ALA A 211 -7.17 30.55 -6.24
N ILE A 212 -7.33 30.53 -4.92
CA ILE A 212 -7.51 31.75 -4.11
C ILE A 212 -6.30 32.68 -4.23
N LYS A 213 -5.09 32.13 -4.26
CA LYS A 213 -3.87 32.93 -4.45
C LYS A 213 -3.79 33.49 -5.87
N ALA A 214 -4.14 32.71 -6.89
CA ALA A 214 -4.22 33.16 -8.28
C ALA A 214 -5.27 34.29 -8.44
N GLN A 215 -6.44 34.17 -7.80
CA GLN A 215 -7.43 35.25 -7.76
C GLN A 215 -6.83 36.56 -7.22
N LYS A 216 -6.17 36.50 -6.05
CA LYS A 216 -5.51 37.68 -5.47
C LYS A 216 -4.43 38.25 -6.36
N MET A 217 -3.70 37.38 -7.08
CA MET A 217 -2.67 37.75 -8.05
C MET A 217 -3.27 38.58 -9.18
N PHE A 218 -4.36 38.10 -9.81
CA PHE A 218 -5.04 38.80 -10.90
C PHE A 218 -5.73 40.09 -10.44
N ASP A 219 -6.40 40.07 -9.29
CA ASP A 219 -7.09 41.24 -8.71
C ASP A 219 -6.12 42.39 -8.41
N LYS A 220 -4.92 42.07 -7.90
CA LYS A 220 -3.93 43.08 -7.50
C LYS A 220 -2.87 43.38 -8.56
N GLY A 221 -2.81 42.58 -9.63
CA GLY A 221 -1.69 42.60 -10.57
C GLY A 221 -0.34 42.21 -9.95
N ASP A 222 -0.33 41.43 -8.86
CA ASP A 222 0.90 41.03 -8.16
C ASP A 222 1.50 39.76 -8.75
N PHE A 223 2.21 39.88 -9.85
CA PHE A 223 2.93 38.77 -10.49
C PHE A 223 4.36 38.60 -9.95
N SER A 224 4.61 39.00 -8.70
CA SER A 224 5.94 38.85 -8.12
C SER A 224 6.34 37.37 -8.01
N PRO A 225 7.64 37.04 -8.13
CA PRO A 225 8.12 35.67 -7.93
C PRO A 225 7.63 35.06 -6.63
N SER A 226 7.58 35.83 -5.54
CA SER A 226 7.14 35.35 -4.23
C SER A 226 5.66 34.90 -4.19
N SER A 227 4.78 35.57 -4.96
CA SER A 227 3.37 35.22 -5.04
C SER A 227 3.18 33.98 -5.93
N LEU A 228 3.93 33.90 -7.03
CA LEU A 228 3.97 32.71 -7.90
C LEU A 228 4.52 31.48 -7.17
N ASP A 229 5.61 31.62 -6.43
CA ASP A 229 6.26 30.53 -5.69
C ASP A 229 5.33 29.94 -4.62
N LYS A 230 4.57 30.78 -3.90
CA LYS A 230 3.58 30.31 -2.91
C LYS A 230 2.48 29.49 -3.56
N MET A 231 1.91 29.99 -4.66
CA MET A 231 0.88 29.27 -5.42
C MET A 231 1.43 27.96 -5.98
N LYS A 232 2.66 27.97 -6.51
CA LYS A 232 3.34 26.77 -6.99
C LYS A 232 3.56 25.74 -5.88
N GLY A 233 3.94 26.20 -4.68
CA GLY A 233 4.07 25.34 -3.51
C GLY A 233 2.77 24.63 -3.13
N ASP A 234 1.63 25.32 -3.19
CA ASP A 234 0.33 24.68 -2.96
C ASP A 234 -0.01 23.64 -4.04
N VAL A 235 0.30 23.95 -5.31
CA VAL A 235 0.13 23.02 -6.44
C VAL A 235 1.01 21.77 -6.25
N GLU A 236 2.29 21.94 -5.95
CA GLU A 236 3.22 20.83 -5.73
C GLU A 236 2.79 19.96 -4.53
N TYR A 237 2.29 20.58 -3.46
CA TYR A 237 1.75 19.84 -2.32
C TYR A 237 0.47 19.09 -2.69
N ALA A 238 -0.43 19.71 -3.47
CA ALA A 238 -1.62 19.06 -3.97
C ALA A 238 -1.29 17.83 -4.84
N ASP A 239 -0.28 17.94 -5.71
CA ASP A 239 0.19 16.85 -6.55
C ASP A 239 0.73 15.68 -5.71
N SER A 240 1.49 15.98 -4.66
CA SER A 240 2.01 14.96 -3.73
C SER A 240 0.89 14.21 -2.99
N GLU A 241 -0.12 14.94 -2.51
CA GLU A 241 -1.29 14.34 -1.87
C GLU A 241 -2.11 13.51 -2.88
N MET A 242 -2.29 14.00 -4.11
CA MET A 242 -3.03 13.26 -5.14
C MET A 242 -2.30 11.97 -5.55
N LEU A 243 -0.97 12.01 -5.67
CA LEU A 243 -0.17 10.82 -5.91
C LEU A 243 -0.33 9.79 -4.78
N SER A 244 -0.31 10.25 -3.54
CA SER A 244 -0.54 9.39 -2.36
C SER A 244 -1.94 8.77 -2.40
N ALA A 245 -2.96 9.54 -2.79
CA ALA A 245 -4.33 9.04 -2.97
C ALA A 245 -4.38 7.93 -4.04
N ILE A 246 -3.76 8.15 -5.20
CA ILE A 246 -3.70 7.18 -6.30
C ILE A 246 -2.99 5.90 -5.85
N ILE A 247 -1.92 5.98 -5.07
CA ILE A 247 -1.21 4.82 -4.55
C ILE A 247 -2.12 3.98 -3.64
N SER A 248 -2.81 4.60 -2.67
CA SER A 248 -3.73 3.88 -1.79
C SER A 248 -4.88 3.23 -2.56
N LEU A 249 -5.43 3.93 -3.55
CA LEU A 249 -6.50 3.43 -4.40
C LEU A 249 -6.06 2.28 -5.31
N THR A 250 -4.90 2.40 -5.95
CA THR A 250 -4.34 1.33 -6.80
C THR A 250 -3.99 0.10 -5.96
N THR A 251 -3.51 0.31 -4.73
CA THR A 251 -3.25 -0.79 -3.79
C THR A 251 -4.55 -1.51 -3.42
N LEU A 252 -5.63 -0.78 -3.14
CA LEU A 252 -6.96 -1.34 -2.91
C LEU A 252 -7.48 -2.11 -4.12
N GLU A 253 -7.36 -1.55 -5.33
CA GLU A 253 -7.81 -2.22 -6.56
C GLU A 253 -7.01 -3.50 -6.81
N ALA A 254 -5.70 -3.49 -6.53
CA ALA A 254 -4.85 -4.67 -6.60
C ALA A 254 -5.24 -5.74 -5.56
N THR A 255 -5.56 -5.37 -4.32
CA THR A 255 -6.03 -6.35 -3.31
C THR A 255 -7.37 -6.97 -3.69
N LEU A 256 -8.21 -6.23 -4.42
CA LEU A 256 -9.51 -6.68 -4.91
C LEU A 256 -9.47 -7.35 -6.29
N GLU A 257 -8.28 -7.50 -6.91
CA GLU A 257 -8.11 -8.01 -8.27
C GLU A 257 -8.98 -7.26 -9.30
N VAL A 258 -9.07 -5.94 -9.18
CA VAL A 258 -9.78 -5.05 -10.11
C VAL A 258 -8.76 -4.33 -10.98
N GLU A 259 -8.92 -4.41 -12.30
CA GLU A 259 -8.11 -3.63 -13.24
C GLU A 259 -8.71 -2.24 -13.43
N ARG A 260 -7.83 -1.23 -13.50
CA ARG A 260 -8.19 0.13 -13.87
C ARG A 260 -7.99 0.28 -15.38
N GLU A 261 -9.07 0.60 -16.08
CA GLU A 261 -9.05 0.92 -17.52
C GLU A 261 -8.42 2.29 -17.80
#